data_AF-A0A5N5RHD6-F1
#
_entry.id   AF-A0A5N5RHD6-F1
#
_cell.length_a   1.000
_cell.length_b   1.000
_cell.length_c   1.000
_cell.angle_alpha   90.00
_cell.angle_beta   90.00
_cell.angle_gamma   90.00
#
_symmetry.space_group_name_H-M   'P 1'
#
loop_
_entity.id
_entity.type
_entity.pdbx_description
1 polymer ?
#
loop_
_entity_poly.entity_id
_entity_poly.type
_entity_poly.pdbx_seq_one_letter_code
_entity_poly.pdbx_strand_id
1 'polypeptide(L)'
;MDDAQQFIADMISSAGRLTMQRNIAIDPTKPKWARVCGSAKPCAFCIMLASRGFVYSSAEAAGGDMNDYHNDCDCEPIPSWDGKNPKIEGYDPDRLYERYSACRATIENLLTEERYRKTYKDVFAPRYENDEPKTFDQWMARQIAAEMDTRDRQWLLDGKRVPASYASIRAKRELKSHELKTRDVLAENGFSLWFPERSNKEGVKTADCVINGVDIDFKSPKEGISFNSIDRLLRDASKQAQACALHLIPGRSHIDTDECEQYIQQALYRRKLKWVLFIDYDGNLRRIVPDGK
;
A
#
# COMPACT_ATOMS: atom_id res chain seq x y z
N MET A 1 25.32 6.44 9.54
CA MET A 1 26.44 5.52 9.27
C MET A 1 27.27 6.17 8.19
N ASP A 2 28.58 5.95 8.22
CA ASP A 2 29.47 6.40 7.14
C ASP A 2 29.15 5.61 5.85
N ASP A 3 29.21 6.25 4.68
CA ASP A 3 28.87 5.61 3.39
C ASP A 3 29.74 4.35 3.14
N ALA A 4 30.98 4.39 3.61
CA ALA A 4 31.89 3.25 3.58
C ALA A 4 31.42 2.08 4.47
N GLN A 5 30.85 2.37 5.65
CA GLN A 5 30.29 1.32 6.53
C GLN A 5 29.07 0.66 5.91
N GLN A 6 28.22 1.46 5.25
CA GLN A 6 27.04 0.93 4.57
C GLN A 6 27.42 0.03 3.40
N PHE A 7 28.37 0.49 2.57
CA PHE A 7 28.89 -0.31 1.46
C PHE A 7 29.49 -1.65 1.92
N ILE A 8 30.24 -1.66 3.02
CA ILE A 8 30.79 -2.88 3.61
C ILE A 8 29.67 -3.82 4.09
N ALA A 9 28.64 -3.30 4.75
CA ALA A 9 27.49 -4.09 5.19
C ALA A 9 26.76 -4.72 4.00
N ASP A 10 26.49 -3.96 2.95
CA ASP A 10 25.83 -4.42 1.73
C ASP A 10 26.63 -5.54 1.04
N MET A 11 27.96 -5.42 0.97
CA MET A 11 28.85 -6.46 0.43
C MET A 11 28.79 -7.76 1.27
N ILE A 12 28.82 -7.65 2.60
CA ILE A 12 28.75 -8.81 3.50
C ILE A 12 27.43 -9.56 3.31
N SER A 13 26.29 -8.85 3.34
CA SER A 13 24.97 -9.45 3.12
C SER A 13 24.85 -10.09 1.73
N SER A 14 25.37 -9.43 0.70
CA SER A 14 25.38 -9.97 -0.67
C SER A 14 26.22 -11.24 -0.79
N ALA A 15 27.40 -11.26 -0.18
CA ALA A 15 28.27 -12.45 -0.15
C ALA A 15 27.62 -13.62 0.59
N GLY A 16 26.95 -13.36 1.72
CA GLY A 16 26.18 -14.37 2.45
C GLY A 16 25.09 -15.02 1.59
N ARG A 17 24.28 -14.19 0.92
CA ARG A 17 23.23 -14.65 -0.01
C ARG A 17 23.78 -15.51 -1.14
N LEU A 18 24.83 -15.05 -1.83
CA LEU A 18 25.44 -15.77 -2.95
C LEU A 18 26.06 -17.10 -2.51
N THR A 19 26.70 -17.14 -1.33
CA THR A 19 27.30 -18.37 -0.80
C THR A 19 26.24 -19.41 -0.49
N MET A 20 25.14 -19.01 0.17
CA MET A 20 24.00 -19.87 0.45
C MET A 20 23.38 -20.40 -0.86
N GLN A 21 23.11 -19.51 -1.82
CA GLN A 21 22.58 -19.87 -3.13
C GLN A 21 23.45 -20.91 -3.83
N ARG A 22 24.77 -20.69 -3.86
CA ARG A 22 25.71 -21.62 -4.49
C ARG A 22 25.73 -22.99 -3.82
N ASN A 23 25.70 -23.03 -2.48
CA ASN A 23 25.73 -24.29 -1.74
C ASN A 23 24.46 -25.12 -1.94
N ILE A 24 23.30 -24.48 -2.11
CA ILE A 24 22.03 -25.20 -2.28
C ILE A 24 21.76 -25.54 -3.75
N ALA A 25 22.29 -24.77 -4.69
CA ALA A 25 22.23 -25.11 -6.12
C ALA A 25 22.88 -26.48 -6.42
N ILE A 26 23.87 -26.89 -5.61
CA ILE A 26 24.53 -28.20 -5.72
C ILE A 26 23.96 -29.27 -4.76
N ASP A 27 22.99 -28.91 -3.91
CA ASP A 27 22.34 -29.83 -2.96
C ASP A 27 21.28 -30.68 -3.69
N PRO A 28 21.44 -32.03 -3.72
CA PRO A 28 20.51 -32.91 -4.41
C PRO A 28 19.13 -33.02 -3.73
N THR A 29 18.99 -32.56 -2.48
CA THR A 29 17.76 -32.73 -1.67
C THR A 29 16.64 -31.74 -2.01
N LYS A 30 16.94 -30.69 -2.80
CA LYS A 30 15.98 -29.70 -3.33
C LYS A 30 15.02 -29.13 -2.26
N PRO A 31 15.54 -28.36 -1.27
CA PRO A 31 14.72 -27.77 -0.22
C PRO A 31 13.69 -26.77 -0.75
N LYS A 32 12.69 -26.45 0.07
CA LYS A 32 11.77 -25.33 -0.18
C LYS A 32 12.36 -24.02 0.30
N TRP A 33 11.95 -22.92 -0.31
CA TRP A 33 12.48 -21.59 -0.02
C TRP A 33 11.36 -20.64 0.41
N ALA A 34 11.70 -19.71 1.30
CA ALA A 34 10.87 -18.57 1.67
C ALA A 34 11.70 -17.28 1.55
N ARG A 35 11.05 -16.17 1.24
CA ARG A 35 11.64 -14.85 1.52
C ARG A 35 11.37 -14.56 2.99
N VAL A 36 12.40 -14.23 3.75
CA VAL A 36 12.28 -13.85 5.15
C VAL A 36 12.70 -12.41 5.29
N CYS A 37 11.84 -11.60 5.88
CA CYS A 37 12.17 -10.22 6.23
C CYS A 37 12.89 -10.23 7.58
N GLY A 38 14.02 -9.52 7.67
CA GLY A 38 14.70 -9.32 8.94
C GLY A 38 13.97 -8.28 9.81
N SER A 39 14.64 -7.81 10.85
CA SER A 39 14.09 -6.83 11.80
C SER A 39 14.07 -5.40 11.28
N ALA A 40 14.73 -5.11 10.15
CA ALA A 40 14.66 -3.79 9.52
C ALA A 40 13.33 -3.60 8.80
N LYS A 41 12.96 -2.34 8.57
CA LYS A 41 11.76 -1.94 7.82
C LYS A 41 11.84 -2.52 6.40
N PRO A 42 11.17 -3.63 6.04
CA PRO A 42 11.33 -4.22 4.72
C PRO A 42 10.54 -3.40 3.69
N CYS A 43 10.85 -3.49 2.40
CA CYS A 43 9.99 -2.87 1.38
C CYS A 43 8.75 -3.72 1.11
N ALA A 44 7.71 -3.11 0.50
CA ALA A 44 6.48 -3.82 0.20
C ALA A 44 6.68 -5.06 -0.68
N PHE A 45 7.58 -4.99 -1.66
CA PHE A 45 7.89 -6.12 -2.54
C PHE A 45 8.42 -7.33 -1.73
N CYS A 46 9.35 -7.09 -0.81
CA CYS A 46 9.88 -8.15 0.05
C CYS A 46 8.80 -8.77 0.92
N ILE A 47 7.92 -7.95 1.49
CA ILE A 47 6.82 -8.42 2.35
C ILE A 47 5.81 -9.23 1.54
N MET A 48 5.50 -8.83 0.30
CA MET A 48 4.66 -9.60 -0.62
C MET A 48 5.27 -10.97 -0.96
N LEU A 49 6.60 -11.05 -1.16
CA LEU A 49 7.25 -12.35 -1.36
C LEU A 49 7.24 -13.17 -0.06
N ALA A 50 7.55 -12.52 1.06
CA ALA A 50 7.64 -13.15 2.37
C ALA A 50 6.30 -13.66 2.88
N SER A 51 5.18 -13.04 2.51
CA SER A 51 3.85 -13.54 2.87
C SER A 51 3.51 -14.88 2.25
N ARG A 52 4.26 -15.36 1.25
CA ARG A 52 3.98 -16.67 0.62
C ARG A 52 4.53 -17.84 1.42
N GLY A 53 5.41 -17.61 2.39
CA GLY A 53 6.05 -18.69 3.15
C GLY A 53 7.01 -19.55 2.31
N PHE A 54 7.24 -20.77 2.78
CA PHE A 54 8.17 -21.74 2.18
C PHE A 54 7.60 -22.47 0.96
N VAL A 55 7.17 -21.72 -0.05
CA VAL A 55 6.53 -22.27 -1.26
C VAL A 55 7.45 -22.30 -2.48
N TYR A 56 8.55 -21.54 -2.45
CA TYR A 56 9.41 -21.35 -3.60
C TYR A 56 10.30 -22.57 -3.84
N SER A 57 10.53 -22.88 -5.13
CA SER A 57 11.36 -24.01 -5.56
C SER A 57 12.84 -23.67 -5.70
N SER A 58 13.20 -22.38 -5.67
CA SER A 58 14.58 -21.91 -5.74
C SER A 58 14.75 -20.57 -5.04
N ALA A 59 16.01 -20.20 -4.80
CA ALA A 59 16.36 -18.91 -4.23
C ALA A 59 15.98 -17.74 -5.14
N GLU A 60 16.12 -17.90 -6.45
CA GLU A 60 15.76 -16.91 -7.47
C GLU A 60 14.25 -16.66 -7.45
N ALA A 61 13.46 -17.73 -7.35
CA ALA A 61 12.00 -17.62 -7.25
C ALA A 61 11.58 -16.91 -5.94
N ALA A 62 12.28 -17.19 -4.83
CA ALA A 62 12.09 -16.51 -3.55
C ALA A 62 12.61 -15.07 -3.55
N GLY A 63 13.52 -14.74 -4.47
CA GLY A 63 14.15 -13.43 -4.56
C GLY A 63 13.44 -12.43 -5.46
N GLY A 64 12.63 -12.91 -6.41
CA GLY A 64 11.83 -12.09 -7.31
C GLY A 64 12.53 -11.72 -8.63
N ASP A 65 11.88 -10.89 -9.44
CA ASP A 65 12.39 -10.42 -10.74
C ASP A 65 13.81 -9.86 -10.56
N MET A 66 14.81 -10.52 -11.17
CA MET A 66 16.25 -10.19 -11.12
C MET A 66 16.95 -10.29 -9.75
N ASN A 67 16.30 -10.74 -8.67
CA ASN A 67 16.86 -10.65 -7.31
C ASN A 67 17.29 -9.21 -6.94
N ASP A 68 16.65 -8.17 -7.47
CA ASP A 68 17.05 -6.79 -7.20
C ASP A 68 16.70 -6.43 -5.75
N TYR A 69 17.73 -6.41 -4.89
CA TYR A 69 17.64 -5.87 -3.53
C TYR A 69 17.97 -4.38 -3.60
N HIS A 70 17.15 -3.53 -2.99
CA HIS A 70 17.54 -2.14 -2.75
C HIS A 70 18.61 -2.09 -1.64
N ASN A 71 19.39 -1.00 -1.60
CA ASN A 71 20.31 -0.71 -0.49
C ASN A 71 19.55 -0.78 0.85
N ASP A 72 20.21 -1.23 1.92
CA ASP A 72 19.61 -1.42 3.26
C ASP A 72 18.49 -2.49 3.34
N CYS A 73 18.35 -3.38 2.36
CA CYS A 73 17.44 -4.51 2.45
C CYS A 73 18.10 -5.65 3.24
N ASP A 74 17.57 -5.99 4.42
CA ASP A 74 18.02 -7.12 5.25
C ASP A 74 17.24 -8.42 4.98
N CYS A 75 16.40 -8.44 3.93
CA CYS A 75 15.61 -9.61 3.61
C CYS A 75 16.49 -10.68 2.96
N GLU A 76 16.20 -11.94 3.23
CA GLU A 76 16.99 -13.08 2.73
C GLU A 76 16.09 -14.20 2.20
N PRO A 77 16.47 -14.87 1.10
CA PRO A 77 15.83 -16.09 0.66
C PRO A 77 16.36 -17.25 1.51
N ILE A 78 15.57 -17.79 2.42
CA ILE A 78 15.98 -18.83 3.35
C ILE A 78 15.45 -20.20 2.89
N PRO A 79 16.31 -21.22 2.77
CA PRO A 79 15.89 -22.59 2.50
C PRO A 79 15.35 -23.27 3.77
N SER A 80 14.52 -24.28 3.60
CA SER A 80 14.23 -25.26 4.64
C SER A 80 14.07 -26.67 4.06
N TRP A 81 14.62 -27.64 4.79
CA TRP A 81 14.50 -29.07 4.53
C TRP A 81 13.34 -29.70 5.29
N ASP A 82 12.66 -28.96 6.16
CA ASP A 82 11.40 -29.41 6.76
C ASP A 82 10.30 -29.33 5.71
N GLY A 83 9.96 -30.49 5.14
CA GLY A 83 8.93 -30.61 4.12
C GLY A 83 7.49 -30.45 4.63
N LYS A 84 7.25 -30.40 5.94
CA LYS A 84 5.89 -30.35 6.50
C LYS A 84 5.55 -29.01 7.12
N ASN A 85 6.42 -28.42 7.95
CA ASN A 85 6.09 -27.15 8.62
C ASN A 85 7.33 -26.33 8.97
N PRO A 86 8.05 -25.79 7.97
CA PRO A 86 9.24 -24.99 8.19
C PRO A 86 8.92 -23.71 8.97
N LYS A 87 9.59 -23.52 10.11
CA LYS A 87 9.39 -22.38 11.02
C LYS A 87 10.70 -21.66 11.31
N ILE A 88 10.63 -20.33 11.33
CA ILE A 88 11.70 -19.45 11.78
C ILE A 88 11.14 -18.58 12.90
N GLU A 89 11.88 -18.41 13.98
CA GLU A 89 11.47 -17.55 15.09
C GLU A 89 11.24 -16.11 14.63
N GLY A 90 10.11 -15.52 15.00
CA GLY A 90 9.74 -14.15 14.60
C GLY A 90 9.21 -14.01 13.16
N TYR A 91 9.23 -15.07 12.35
CA TYR A 91 8.67 -15.05 11.00
C TYR A 91 7.31 -15.73 10.95
N ASP A 92 6.28 -14.92 10.69
CA ASP A 92 4.89 -15.37 10.56
C ASP A 92 4.35 -15.00 9.17
N PRO A 93 4.45 -15.92 8.19
CA PRO A 93 4.01 -15.66 6.82
C PRO A 93 2.50 -15.43 6.73
N ASP A 94 1.70 -16.06 7.59
CA ASP A 94 0.24 -15.94 7.56
C ASP A 94 -0.19 -14.52 7.95
N ARG A 95 0.41 -13.97 9.01
CA ARG A 95 0.18 -12.56 9.37
C ARG A 95 0.63 -11.61 8.26
N LEU A 96 1.78 -11.86 7.63
CA LEU A 96 2.23 -11.03 6.50
C LEU A 96 1.23 -11.12 5.34
N TYR A 97 0.66 -12.31 5.11
CA TYR A 97 -0.35 -12.55 4.10
C TYR A 97 -1.65 -11.80 4.39
N GLU A 98 -2.12 -11.73 5.63
CA GLU A 98 -3.29 -10.92 6.01
C GLU A 98 -3.12 -9.45 5.59
N ARG A 99 -1.94 -8.86 5.86
CA ARG A 99 -1.63 -7.47 5.49
C ARG A 99 -1.50 -7.29 3.98
N TYR A 100 -0.84 -8.23 3.30
CA TYR A 100 -0.81 -8.26 1.84
C TYR A 100 -2.22 -8.32 1.26
N SER A 101 -3.09 -9.19 1.79
CA SER A 101 -4.47 -9.36 1.34
C SER A 101 -5.31 -8.12 1.59
N ALA A 102 -5.15 -7.43 2.72
CA ALA A 102 -5.84 -6.17 2.99
C ALA A 102 -5.43 -5.05 2.01
N CYS A 103 -4.13 -4.93 1.72
CA CYS A 103 -3.62 -3.98 0.72
C CYS A 103 -4.10 -4.34 -0.69
N ARG A 104 -4.08 -5.62 -1.06
CA ARG A 104 -4.62 -6.10 -2.34
C ARG A 104 -6.12 -5.78 -2.46
N ALA A 105 -6.92 -6.10 -1.45
CA ALA A 105 -8.34 -5.83 -1.42
C ALA A 105 -8.65 -4.33 -1.61
N THR A 106 -7.78 -3.45 -1.11
CA THR A 106 -7.91 -2.00 -1.27
C THR A 106 -7.93 -1.57 -2.74
N ILE A 107 -7.28 -2.31 -3.64
CA ILE A 107 -7.19 -1.95 -5.06
C ILE A 107 -7.77 -3.02 -5.98
N GLU A 108 -8.49 -4.03 -5.46
CA GLU A 108 -8.97 -5.17 -6.26
C GLU A 108 -9.81 -4.73 -7.47
N ASN A 109 -10.64 -3.69 -7.29
CA ASN A 109 -11.43 -3.05 -8.34
C ASN A 109 -10.59 -2.46 -9.49
N LEU A 110 -9.30 -2.20 -9.25
CA LEU A 110 -8.36 -1.65 -10.21
C LEU A 110 -7.47 -2.72 -10.89
N LEU A 111 -7.55 -3.97 -10.46
CA LEU A 111 -6.72 -5.08 -10.96
C LEU A 111 -7.41 -5.81 -12.12
N THR A 112 -7.83 -5.06 -13.15
CA THR A 112 -8.53 -5.62 -14.32
C THR A 112 -7.62 -5.70 -15.54
N GLU A 113 -7.83 -6.74 -16.37
CA GLU A 113 -7.14 -6.93 -17.65
C GLU A 113 -7.35 -5.72 -18.58
N GLU A 114 -8.54 -5.13 -18.56
CA GLU A 114 -8.87 -3.93 -19.33
C GLU A 114 -8.01 -2.72 -18.92
N ARG A 115 -7.90 -2.45 -17.61
CA ARG A 115 -7.08 -1.36 -17.10
C ARG A 115 -5.60 -1.60 -17.39
N TYR A 116 -5.12 -2.83 -17.20
CA TYR A 116 -3.76 -3.22 -17.57
C TYR A 116 -3.45 -2.92 -19.04
N ARG A 117 -4.35 -3.29 -19.96
CA ARG A 117 -4.18 -3.00 -21.39
C ARG A 117 -4.12 -1.51 -21.66
N LYS A 118 -5.17 -0.78 -21.26
CA LYS A 118 -5.32 0.66 -21.56
C LYS A 118 -4.23 1.53 -20.93
N THR A 119 -3.83 1.25 -19.69
CA THR A 119 -2.96 2.14 -18.91
C THR A 119 -1.49 1.75 -18.91
N TYR A 120 -1.16 0.54 -19.36
CA TYR A 120 0.21 0.04 -19.34
C TYR A 120 0.63 -0.65 -20.64
N LYS A 121 -0.09 -1.70 -21.07
CA LYS A 121 0.36 -2.51 -22.22
C LYS A 121 0.28 -1.78 -23.55
N ASP A 122 -0.85 -1.16 -23.85
CA ASP A 122 -1.12 -0.57 -25.17
C ASP A 122 -0.39 0.77 -25.38
N VAL A 123 -0.02 1.42 -24.28
CA VAL A 123 0.77 2.67 -24.26
C VAL A 123 2.23 2.43 -23.93
N PHE A 124 2.66 1.16 -23.84
CA PHE A 124 4.05 0.81 -23.52
C PHE A 124 4.99 1.32 -24.60
N ALA A 125 5.97 2.12 -24.18
CA ALA A 125 7.05 2.60 -25.04
C ALA A 125 8.37 1.96 -24.57
N PRO A 126 8.99 1.07 -25.36
CA PRO A 126 10.26 0.45 -25.01
C PRO A 126 11.36 1.52 -24.94
N ARG A 127 12.25 1.40 -23.94
CA ARG A 127 13.42 2.28 -23.82
C ARG A 127 14.65 1.67 -24.50
N TYR A 128 14.70 0.36 -24.57
CA TYR A 128 15.75 -0.44 -25.21
C TYR A 128 15.15 -1.47 -26.18
N GLU A 129 15.99 -2.02 -27.07
CA GLU A 129 15.58 -2.91 -28.16
C GLU A 129 14.82 -4.16 -27.70
N ASN A 130 15.15 -4.69 -26.51
CA ASN A 130 14.56 -5.91 -25.96
C ASN A 130 13.57 -5.64 -24.81
N ASP A 131 13.11 -4.40 -24.66
CA ASP A 131 12.13 -4.07 -23.63
C ASP A 131 10.75 -4.58 -24.05
N GLU A 132 10.20 -5.50 -23.27
CA GLU A 132 8.82 -5.97 -23.42
C GLU A 132 7.95 -5.49 -22.24
N PRO A 133 6.64 -5.24 -22.47
CA PRO A 133 5.74 -4.96 -21.38
C PRO A 133 5.66 -6.16 -20.45
N LYS A 134 5.61 -5.90 -19.14
CA LYS A 134 5.39 -6.93 -18.14
C LYS A 134 4.05 -7.63 -18.37
N THR A 135 3.98 -8.92 -18.01
CA THR A 135 2.73 -9.69 -18.08
C THR A 135 1.67 -9.11 -17.14
N PHE A 136 0.40 -9.51 -17.31
CA PHE A 136 -0.68 -9.07 -16.43
C PHE A 136 -0.38 -9.38 -14.95
N ASP A 137 0.09 -10.59 -14.63
CA ASP A 137 0.42 -10.98 -13.26
C ASP A 137 1.58 -10.16 -12.68
N GLN A 138 2.60 -9.87 -13.49
CA GLN A 138 3.73 -9.03 -13.07
C GLN A 138 3.30 -7.58 -12.85
N TRP A 139 2.44 -7.04 -13.72
CA TRP A 139 1.85 -5.72 -13.55
C TRP A 139 0.98 -5.67 -12.29
N MET A 140 0.12 -6.67 -12.08
CA MET A 140 -0.76 -6.78 -10.91
C MET A 140 0.05 -6.82 -9.61
N ALA A 141 1.09 -7.67 -9.55
CA ALA A 141 1.99 -7.73 -8.39
C ALA A 141 2.65 -6.38 -8.10
N ARG A 142 3.03 -5.63 -9.14
CA ARG A 142 3.58 -4.26 -8.99
C ARG A 142 2.54 -3.25 -8.52
N GLN A 143 1.29 -3.34 -8.96
CA GLN A 143 0.22 -2.48 -8.45
C GLN A 143 -0.04 -2.73 -6.95
N ILE A 144 -0.06 -4.01 -6.54
CA ILE A 144 -0.25 -4.37 -5.13
C ILE A 144 0.93 -3.91 -4.29
N ALA A 145 2.18 -4.13 -4.75
CA ALA A 145 3.36 -3.63 -4.06
C ALA A 145 3.35 -2.09 -3.94
N ALA A 146 2.93 -1.38 -4.99
CA ALA A 146 2.79 0.07 -4.95
C ALA A 146 1.71 0.54 -3.96
N GLU A 147 0.59 -0.19 -3.82
CA GLU A 147 -0.41 0.11 -2.79
C GLU A 147 0.14 -0.16 -1.38
N MET A 148 0.83 -1.29 -1.19
CA MET A 148 1.49 -1.61 0.07
C MET A 148 2.53 -0.54 0.45
N ASP A 149 3.31 -0.01 -0.51
CA ASP A 149 4.30 1.05 -0.27
C ASP A 149 3.67 2.37 0.24
N THR A 150 2.35 2.52 0.13
CA THR A 150 1.67 3.66 0.74
C THR A 150 1.43 3.48 2.25
N ARG A 151 1.74 2.31 2.82
CA ARG A 151 1.66 2.02 4.25
C ARG A 151 3.00 2.18 4.94
N ASP A 152 2.96 2.34 6.25
CA ASP A 152 4.16 2.29 7.08
C ASP A 152 4.82 0.92 6.99
N ARG A 153 6.14 0.92 6.77
CA ARG A 153 6.92 -0.32 6.59
C ARG A 153 6.96 -1.18 7.85
N GLN A 154 6.92 -0.57 9.04
CA GLN A 154 6.85 -1.32 10.29
C GLN A 154 5.46 -1.96 10.44
N TRP A 155 4.39 -1.23 10.12
CA TRP A 155 3.03 -1.80 10.10
C TRP A 155 2.92 -2.99 9.14
N LEU A 156 3.51 -2.93 7.94
CA LEU A 156 3.50 -4.06 7.01
C LEU A 156 4.21 -5.30 7.61
N LEU A 157 5.23 -5.09 8.46
CA LEU A 157 5.96 -6.15 9.11
C LEU A 157 5.19 -6.74 10.30
N ASP A 158 4.75 -5.90 11.25
CA ASP A 158 4.23 -6.34 12.55
C ASP A 158 2.75 -6.05 12.81
N GLY A 159 2.07 -5.34 11.91
CA GLY A 159 0.65 -4.99 12.01
C GLY A 159 0.30 -3.99 13.11
N LYS A 160 1.28 -3.38 13.79
CA LYS A 160 1.00 -2.44 14.87
C LYS A 160 0.52 -1.12 14.32
N ARG A 161 -0.62 -0.67 14.86
CA ARG A 161 -1.25 0.62 14.56
C ARG A 161 -0.25 1.76 14.47
N VAL A 162 -0.33 2.54 13.39
CA VAL A 162 0.55 3.69 13.17
C VAL A 162 0.05 4.90 13.98
N PRO A 163 0.90 5.54 14.81
CA PRO A 163 0.50 6.74 15.53
C PRO A 163 0.36 7.94 14.57
N ALA A 164 -0.73 8.69 14.70
CA ALA A 164 -0.92 9.92 13.94
C ALA A 164 -0.03 11.05 14.51
N SER A 165 0.54 11.85 13.60
CA SER A 165 1.36 13.02 13.93
C SER A 165 0.58 14.32 13.69
N TYR A 166 0.89 15.34 14.48
CA TYR A 166 0.17 16.62 14.48
C TYR A 166 1.15 17.77 14.46
N ALA A 167 0.86 18.82 13.68
CA ALA A 167 1.64 20.05 13.70
C ALA A 167 1.61 20.72 15.08
N SER A 168 0.52 20.59 15.83
CA SER A 168 0.39 21.11 17.19
C SER A 168 -0.72 20.42 18.00
N ILE A 169 -0.77 20.70 19.31
CA ILE A 169 -1.88 20.29 20.19
C ILE A 169 -3.21 20.87 19.69
N ARG A 170 -3.18 22.08 19.13
CA ARG A 170 -4.35 22.74 18.55
C ARG A 170 -4.89 21.93 17.36
N ALA A 171 -4.02 21.56 16.41
CA ALA A 171 -4.40 20.73 15.26
C ALA A 171 -5.08 19.42 15.70
N LYS A 172 -4.57 18.78 16.77
CA LYS A 172 -5.19 17.58 17.34
C LYS A 172 -6.58 17.85 17.94
N ARG A 173 -6.77 18.95 18.65
CA ARG A 173 -8.04 19.31 19.32
C ARG A 173 -9.14 19.75 18.35
N GLU A 174 -8.77 20.30 17.20
CA GLU A 174 -9.72 20.80 16.19
C GLU A 174 -10.30 19.70 15.29
N LEU A 175 -9.82 18.46 15.41
CA LEU A 175 -10.39 17.31 14.70
C LEU A 175 -11.80 17.02 15.19
N LYS A 176 -12.73 16.95 14.25
CA LYS A 176 -14.13 16.61 14.51
C LYS A 176 -14.28 15.11 14.76
N SER A 177 -15.36 14.72 15.42
CA SER A 177 -15.65 13.30 15.73
C SER A 177 -15.57 12.36 14.51
N HIS A 178 -16.08 12.77 13.34
CA HIS A 178 -15.99 11.96 12.13
C HIS A 178 -14.59 11.92 11.52
N GLU A 179 -13.82 13.00 11.63
CA GLU A 179 -12.42 13.06 11.19
C GLU A 179 -11.54 12.15 12.07
N LEU A 180 -11.83 12.07 13.38
CA LEU A 180 -11.18 11.14 14.30
C LEU A 180 -11.46 9.68 13.92
N LYS A 181 -12.71 9.33 13.58
CA LYS A 181 -13.06 7.97 13.11
C LYS A 181 -12.33 7.62 11.81
N THR A 182 -12.28 8.53 10.85
CA THR A 182 -11.51 8.34 9.60
C THR A 182 -10.02 8.17 9.89
N ARG A 183 -9.44 9.02 10.74
CA ARG A 183 -8.04 8.88 11.19
C ARG A 183 -7.79 7.48 11.77
N ASP A 184 -8.67 7.00 12.64
CA ASP A 184 -8.47 5.73 13.32
C ASP A 184 -8.48 4.56 12.35
N VAL A 185 -9.47 4.48 11.45
CA VAL A 185 -9.51 3.44 10.42
C VAL A 185 -8.25 3.46 9.54
N LEU A 186 -7.80 4.64 9.10
CA LEU A 186 -6.60 4.75 8.28
C LEU A 186 -5.33 4.36 9.06
N ALA A 187 -5.21 4.73 10.33
CA ALA A 187 -4.09 4.36 11.18
C ALA A 187 -4.03 2.86 11.48
N GLU A 188 -5.17 2.20 11.68
CA GLU A 188 -5.25 0.74 11.84
C GLU A 188 -4.88 0.01 10.53
N ASN A 189 -5.17 0.62 9.38
CA ASN A 189 -4.80 0.12 8.06
C ASN A 189 -3.38 0.54 7.62
N GLY A 190 -2.56 1.01 8.54
CA GLY A 190 -1.13 1.23 8.30
C GLY A 190 -0.75 2.55 7.64
N PHE A 191 -1.66 3.51 7.49
CA PHE A 191 -1.29 4.80 6.91
C PHE A 191 -0.55 5.68 7.92
N SER A 192 0.55 6.29 7.46
CA SER A 192 1.22 7.36 8.19
C SER A 192 0.49 8.69 7.98
N LEU A 193 -0.18 9.17 9.05
CA LEU A 193 -1.02 10.36 9.00
C LEU A 193 -0.32 11.56 9.62
N TRP A 194 -0.24 12.67 8.90
CA TRP A 194 0.20 13.97 9.42
C TRP A 194 -0.91 15.01 9.30
N PHE A 195 -1.26 15.66 10.41
CA PHE A 195 -2.30 16.67 10.48
C PHE A 195 -1.70 18.08 10.56
N PRO A 196 -1.82 18.92 9.51
CA PRO A 196 -1.36 20.31 9.54
C PRO A 196 -2.18 21.18 10.48
N GLU A 197 -1.67 22.37 10.82
CA GLU A 197 -2.50 23.42 11.41
C GLU A 197 -3.48 23.98 10.37
N ARG A 198 -4.73 24.17 10.77
CA ARG A 198 -5.73 24.86 9.94
C ARG A 198 -5.38 26.35 9.85
N SER A 199 -5.48 26.91 8.66
CA SER A 199 -5.23 28.34 8.43
C SER A 199 -6.26 29.20 9.17
N ASN A 200 -5.79 30.24 9.87
CA ASN A 200 -6.65 31.26 10.47
C ASN A 200 -7.07 32.35 9.46
N LYS A 201 -6.50 32.34 8.24
CA LYS A 201 -6.86 33.31 7.20
C LYS A 201 -8.19 32.93 6.57
N GLU A 202 -9.12 33.88 6.57
CA GLU A 202 -10.42 33.72 5.93
C GLU A 202 -10.27 33.32 4.46
N GLY A 203 -11.03 32.31 4.02
CA GLY A 203 -11.00 31.81 2.64
C GLY A 203 -9.83 30.88 2.28
N VAL A 204 -8.79 30.75 3.13
CA VAL A 204 -7.68 29.83 2.89
C VAL A 204 -8.04 28.45 3.39
N LYS A 205 -8.26 27.51 2.47
CA LYS A 205 -8.55 26.11 2.80
C LYS A 205 -7.25 25.32 2.90
N THR A 206 -7.10 24.55 3.98
CA THR A 206 -6.02 23.59 4.17
C THR A 206 -6.58 22.17 4.01
N ALA A 207 -5.72 21.23 3.62
CA ALA A 207 -6.03 19.81 3.70
C ALA A 207 -6.30 19.39 5.16
N ASP A 208 -7.08 18.33 5.36
CA ASP A 208 -7.33 17.79 6.69
C ASP A 208 -6.15 16.92 7.15
N CYS A 209 -5.53 16.19 6.23
CA CYS A 209 -4.44 15.26 6.50
C CYS A 209 -3.47 15.21 5.32
N VAL A 210 -2.22 14.84 5.57
CA VAL A 210 -1.24 14.47 4.54
C VAL A 210 -0.84 13.02 4.75
N ILE A 211 -0.85 12.25 3.66
CA ILE A 211 -0.37 10.86 3.62
C ILE A 211 0.63 10.75 2.48
N ASN A 212 1.85 10.34 2.78
CA ASN A 212 2.94 10.18 1.80
C ASN A 212 3.13 11.42 0.89
N GLY A 213 3.06 12.62 1.48
CA GLY A 213 3.19 13.89 0.75
C GLY A 213 1.98 14.27 -0.12
N VAL A 214 0.89 13.52 -0.05
CA VAL A 214 -0.37 13.83 -0.74
C VAL A 214 -1.33 14.47 0.26
N ASP A 215 -1.78 15.68 -0.07
CA ASP A 215 -2.83 16.38 0.67
C ASP A 215 -4.17 15.67 0.49
N ILE A 216 -4.84 15.38 1.60
CA ILE A 216 -6.13 14.68 1.67
C ILE A 216 -7.15 15.51 2.46
N ASP A 217 -8.35 15.59 1.90
CA ASP A 217 -9.53 16.13 2.57
C ASP A 217 -10.45 14.98 3.01
N PHE A 218 -10.95 15.04 4.24
CA PHE A 218 -11.79 13.99 4.82
C PHE A 218 -13.26 14.34 4.62
N LYS A 219 -14.01 13.47 3.95
CA LYS A 219 -15.45 13.61 3.76
C LYS A 219 -16.19 12.44 4.40
N SER A 220 -17.28 12.76 5.09
CA SER A 220 -18.20 11.77 5.64
C SER A 220 -19.63 12.18 5.28
N PRO A 221 -20.28 11.46 4.36
CA PRO A 221 -21.66 11.72 3.96
C PRO A 221 -22.65 11.73 5.14
N LYS A 222 -23.79 12.40 4.99
CA LYS A 222 -24.87 12.55 6.00
C LYS A 222 -26.19 11.95 5.48
N GLU A 223 -27.21 11.73 6.30
CA GLU A 223 -28.51 11.21 5.82
C GLU A 223 -29.09 11.96 4.60
N GLY A 224 -29.88 11.24 3.79
CA GLY A 224 -30.52 11.78 2.58
C GLY A 224 -29.57 12.03 1.40
N ILE A 225 -28.45 11.28 1.32
CA ILE A 225 -27.51 11.39 0.20
C ILE A 225 -28.15 10.92 -1.10
N SER A 226 -27.91 11.71 -2.13
CA SER A 226 -28.02 11.33 -3.53
C SER A 226 -26.67 11.52 -4.21
N PHE A 227 -26.57 11.11 -5.48
CA PHE A 227 -25.43 11.41 -6.34
C PHE A 227 -24.95 12.86 -6.22
N ASN A 228 -25.86 13.84 -6.29
CA ASN A 228 -25.52 15.27 -6.21
C ASN A 228 -24.83 15.66 -4.90
N SER A 229 -25.13 14.94 -3.81
CA SER A 229 -24.47 15.14 -2.52
C SER A 229 -23.04 14.64 -2.53
N ILE A 230 -22.79 13.44 -3.07
CA ILE A 230 -21.42 12.90 -3.25
C ILE A 230 -20.63 13.77 -4.21
N ASP A 231 -21.21 14.15 -5.34
CA ASP A 231 -20.59 14.99 -6.35
C ASP A 231 -20.15 16.36 -5.80
N ARG A 232 -20.97 16.95 -4.91
CA ARG A 232 -20.63 18.17 -4.18
C ARG A 232 -19.49 17.94 -3.19
N LEU A 233 -19.52 16.86 -2.41
CA LEU A 233 -18.45 16.53 -1.45
C LEU A 233 -17.10 16.42 -2.16
N LEU A 234 -17.04 15.68 -3.27
CA LEU A 234 -15.80 15.52 -4.05
C LEU A 234 -15.38 16.81 -4.75
N ARG A 235 -16.32 17.65 -5.19
CA ARG A 235 -16.01 18.99 -5.71
C ARG A 235 -15.36 19.86 -4.66
N ASP A 236 -15.88 19.84 -3.44
CA ASP A 236 -15.35 20.65 -2.35
C ASP A 236 -13.97 20.12 -1.92
N ALA A 237 -13.80 18.80 -1.83
CA ALA A 237 -12.49 18.16 -1.58
C ALA A 237 -11.44 18.55 -2.63
N SER A 238 -11.80 18.56 -3.93
CA SER A 238 -10.88 18.91 -5.02
C SER A 238 -10.36 20.35 -5.01
N LYS A 239 -10.99 21.23 -4.20
CA LYS A 239 -10.52 22.60 -3.98
C LYS A 239 -9.54 22.73 -2.81
N GLN A 240 -9.46 21.69 -1.97
CA GLN A 240 -8.74 21.71 -0.69
C GLN A 240 -7.51 20.82 -0.70
N ALA A 241 -7.54 19.76 -1.50
CA ALA A 241 -6.61 18.65 -1.42
C ALA A 241 -6.41 17.99 -2.79
N GLN A 242 -5.36 17.17 -2.88
CA GLN A 242 -5.04 16.40 -4.08
C GLN A 242 -5.84 15.10 -4.14
N ALA A 243 -6.29 14.59 -3.00
CA ALA A 243 -7.07 13.37 -2.87
C ALA A 243 -8.15 13.51 -1.77
N CYS A 244 -9.05 12.53 -1.68
CA CYS A 244 -10.14 12.52 -0.72
C CYS A 244 -10.20 11.17 0.01
N ALA A 245 -10.43 11.18 1.32
CA ALA A 245 -10.88 10.00 2.05
C ALA A 245 -12.38 10.16 2.34
N LEU A 246 -13.20 9.32 1.70
CA LEU A 246 -14.66 9.35 1.88
C LEU A 246 -15.08 8.17 2.74
N HIS A 247 -15.61 8.45 3.92
CA HIS A 247 -15.91 7.44 4.94
C HIS A 247 -17.39 7.37 5.28
N LEU A 248 -17.99 6.20 5.07
CA LEU A 248 -19.32 5.85 5.54
C LEU A 248 -19.26 5.48 7.02
N ILE A 249 -19.76 6.36 7.87
CA ILE A 249 -19.74 6.16 9.31
C ILE A 249 -21.12 5.69 9.78
N PRO A 250 -21.21 4.56 10.51
CA PRO A 250 -22.47 4.08 11.07
C PRO A 250 -23.20 5.17 11.87
N GLY A 251 -24.49 5.34 11.59
CA GLY A 251 -25.36 6.36 12.20
C GLY A 251 -25.20 7.77 11.65
N ARG A 252 -24.38 7.98 10.60
CA ARG A 252 -24.27 9.28 9.91
C ARG A 252 -24.93 9.25 8.54
N SER A 253 -24.88 8.12 7.86
CA SER A 253 -25.44 7.85 6.55
C SER A 253 -26.05 6.45 6.54
N HIS A 254 -27.00 6.24 5.64
CA HIS A 254 -27.64 4.94 5.38
C HIS A 254 -27.63 4.60 3.88
N ILE A 255 -26.83 5.31 3.08
CA ILE A 255 -26.61 4.93 1.68
C ILE A 255 -26.02 3.52 1.60
N ASP A 256 -26.44 2.76 0.60
CA ASP A 256 -25.82 1.48 0.28
C ASP A 256 -24.34 1.68 -0.13
N THR A 257 -23.48 0.74 0.25
CA THR A 257 -22.03 0.84 0.02
C THR A 257 -21.70 0.85 -1.47
N ASP A 258 -22.35 -0.02 -2.25
CA ASP A 258 -22.07 -0.16 -3.68
C ASP A 258 -22.69 1.00 -4.46
N GLU A 259 -23.88 1.47 -4.07
CA GLU A 259 -24.46 2.70 -4.61
C GLU A 259 -23.54 3.91 -4.38
N CYS A 260 -22.99 4.06 -3.17
CA CYS A 260 -22.06 5.15 -2.86
C CYS A 260 -20.79 5.06 -3.71
N GLU A 261 -20.23 3.86 -3.88
CA GLU A 261 -19.07 3.62 -4.74
C GLU A 261 -19.34 4.03 -6.19
N GLN A 262 -20.50 3.66 -6.75
CA GLN A 262 -20.91 4.07 -8.09
C GLN A 262 -21.01 5.60 -8.22
N TYR A 263 -21.59 6.26 -7.22
CA TYR A 263 -21.64 7.74 -7.21
C TYR A 263 -20.25 8.37 -7.14
N ILE A 264 -19.32 7.79 -6.39
CA ILE A 264 -17.93 8.25 -6.34
C ILE A 264 -17.29 8.11 -7.72
N GLN A 265 -17.39 6.94 -8.35
CA GLN A 265 -16.82 6.69 -9.68
C GLN A 265 -17.34 7.70 -10.72
N GLN A 266 -18.67 7.87 -10.80
CA GLN A 266 -19.31 8.82 -11.72
C GLN A 266 -18.90 10.28 -11.45
N ALA A 267 -18.80 10.67 -10.18
CA ALA A 267 -18.43 12.03 -9.81
C ALA A 267 -16.93 12.29 -10.07
N LEU A 268 -16.06 11.34 -9.76
CA LEU A 268 -14.60 11.47 -9.79
C LEU A 268 -14.08 11.78 -11.20
N TYR A 269 -14.70 11.26 -12.25
CA TYR A 269 -14.37 11.56 -13.66
C TYR A 269 -14.33 13.08 -13.96
N ARG A 270 -15.14 13.86 -13.23
CA ARG A 270 -15.29 15.31 -13.42
C ARG A 270 -14.48 16.13 -12.41
N ARG A 271 -13.58 15.51 -11.65
CA ARG A 271 -12.83 16.15 -10.55
C ARG A 271 -11.33 16.04 -10.76
N LYS A 272 -10.61 17.06 -10.30
CA LYS A 272 -9.14 17.08 -10.30
C LYS A 272 -8.59 16.46 -9.01
N LEU A 273 -9.07 15.27 -8.67
CA LEU A 273 -8.55 14.47 -7.57
C LEU A 273 -7.71 13.33 -8.15
N LYS A 274 -6.56 13.04 -7.53
CA LYS A 274 -5.71 11.90 -7.91
C LYS A 274 -6.43 10.57 -7.66
N TRP A 275 -7.17 10.48 -6.56
CA TRP A 275 -7.93 9.31 -6.14
C TRP A 275 -8.90 9.66 -5.00
N VAL A 276 -9.85 8.77 -4.77
CA VAL A 276 -10.69 8.71 -3.57
C VAL A 276 -10.38 7.39 -2.86
N LEU A 277 -10.06 7.46 -1.57
CA LEU A 277 -9.99 6.29 -0.70
C LEU A 277 -11.35 6.17 -0.01
N PHE A 278 -12.16 5.24 -0.48
CA PHE A 278 -13.47 4.94 0.04
C PHE A 278 -13.33 4.00 1.25
N ILE A 279 -14.01 4.33 2.34
CA ILE A 279 -14.07 3.56 3.56
C ILE A 279 -15.53 3.20 3.82
N ASP A 280 -15.86 1.91 3.78
CA ASP A 280 -17.22 1.45 4.04
C ASP A 280 -17.56 1.44 5.55
N TYR A 281 -18.77 0.99 5.90
CA TYR A 281 -19.23 0.97 7.30
C TYR A 281 -18.43 0.03 8.20
N ASP A 282 -17.78 -0.98 7.62
CA ASP A 282 -16.97 -1.98 8.34
C ASP A 282 -15.49 -1.57 8.41
N GLY A 283 -15.13 -0.44 7.78
CA GLY A 283 -13.76 0.06 7.73
C GLY A 283 -12.92 -0.58 6.61
N ASN A 284 -13.53 -1.34 5.69
CA ASN A 284 -12.82 -1.83 4.52
C ASN A 284 -12.51 -0.67 3.58
N LEU A 285 -11.34 -0.75 2.96
CA LEU A 285 -10.83 0.29 2.07
C LEU A 285 -11.03 -0.11 0.62
N ARG A 286 -11.38 0.85 -0.24
CA ARG A 286 -11.36 0.73 -1.69
C ARG A 286 -10.77 1.99 -2.30
N ARG A 287 -9.79 1.85 -3.20
CA ARG A 287 -9.20 2.96 -3.94
C ARG A 287 -9.94 3.13 -5.26
N ILE A 288 -10.46 4.32 -5.48
CA ILE A 288 -11.14 4.71 -6.71
C ILE A 288 -10.29 5.78 -7.37
N VAL A 289 -9.91 5.56 -8.62
CA VAL A 289 -9.07 6.48 -9.40
C VAL A 289 -9.90 7.04 -10.57
N PRO A 290 -9.59 8.24 -11.09
CA PRO A 290 -10.16 8.68 -12.35
C PRO A 290 -9.73 7.72 -13.46
N ASP A 291 -10.67 7.23 -14.26
CA ASP A 291 -10.34 6.55 -15.51
C ASP A 291 -9.58 7.52 -16.41
N GLY A 292 -8.48 7.04 -17.01
CA GLY A 292 -7.54 7.86 -17.78
C GLY A 292 -8.26 8.76 -18.79
N LYS A 293 -7.93 10.05 -18.77
CA LYS A 293 -8.25 10.97 -19.86
C LYS A 293 -7.25 10.83 -20.99
#